data_AF-A0A1X2FLC5-F1
#
_entry.id   AF-A0A1X2FLC5-F1
#
_cell.length_a   1.000
_cell.length_b   1.000
_cell.length_c   1.000
_cell.angle_alpha   90.00
_cell.angle_beta   90.00
_cell.angle_gamma   90.00
#
_symmetry.space_group_name_H-M   'P 1'
#
loop_
_entity.id
_entity.type
_entity.pdbx_description
1 polymer ?
#
loop_
_entity_poly.entity_id
_entity_poly.type
_entity_poly.pdbx_seq_one_letter_code
_entity_poly.pdbx_strand_id
1 'polypeptide(L)'
;MPALRTSVICLTVVVAAACATPREEEPAVTIERLVALSDGDHLASTYADGILAPVSAGHRDLLSTVSVRDGVVDTAHVEVSNSVTAAPEVLALSPDGTTAFVAERLKPRNVGDTRAQQLAPGDRLFAVNISNRQAPAIGDVATIAPSPEALAVHPDGSHIAVVSNTADSSLLQLISWTPDGFGAVEQFDLAALGVPGEAGKPRGGVTATNVHWHPTGRALAVNIDSQNRVAFFTVDTSVPGRPGVHAWGEPVATGVDPFVGRFTPDGRHYLTSDWGRDLSTTDLNKRLPTGRSTLSVIRVGDLGADQPRKVGTAESDKSAEGLAISPDGRWVATVNMRGTAVPAGSPLHDDHATVSLLRLDGDTGELSKVGDYHLDGVLPEGGTFDATGRYFLATVYEGRPGGNGSGVQVYRVGSADDPGLTAVQRIPLPHGVHHVVAG
;
A
#
# COMPACT_ATOMS: atom_id res chain seq x y z
N MET A 1 58.16 -38.21 65.07
CA MET A 1 58.26 -38.45 63.61
C MET A 1 56.96 -39.10 63.16
N PRO A 2 56.27 -38.69 62.07
CA PRO A 2 56.27 -37.42 61.32
C PRO A 2 54.95 -36.63 61.52
N ALA A 3 54.97 -35.34 61.16
CA ALA A 3 53.83 -34.42 61.21
C ALA A 3 52.99 -34.53 59.93
N LEU A 4 51.67 -34.71 60.06
CA LEU A 4 50.70 -34.57 58.97
C LEU A 4 50.43 -33.08 58.75
N ARG A 5 50.78 -32.56 57.57
CA ARG A 5 50.35 -31.24 57.10
C ARG A 5 49.00 -31.39 56.39
N THR A 6 47.95 -30.84 56.98
CA THR A 6 46.63 -30.70 56.37
C THR A 6 46.61 -29.39 55.58
N SER A 7 46.63 -29.47 54.25
CA SER A 7 46.44 -28.30 53.39
C SER A 7 44.94 -28.01 53.25
N VAL A 8 44.49 -26.88 53.80
CA VAL A 8 43.15 -26.33 53.56
C VAL A 8 43.21 -25.50 52.28
N ILE A 9 42.50 -25.93 51.24
CA ILE A 9 42.31 -25.15 50.01
C ILE A 9 41.04 -24.31 50.22
N CYS A 10 41.21 -22.99 50.45
CA CYS A 10 40.12 -22.04 50.39
C CYS A 10 39.72 -21.80 48.93
N LEU A 11 38.53 -22.26 48.54
CA LEU A 11 37.93 -21.95 47.25
C LEU A 11 37.19 -20.60 47.38
N THR A 12 37.82 -19.51 46.95
CA THR A 12 37.16 -18.21 46.79
C THR A 12 36.26 -18.25 45.55
N VAL A 13 34.94 -18.30 45.77
CA VAL A 13 33.94 -18.08 44.72
C VAL A 13 33.89 -16.58 44.44
N VAL A 14 34.42 -16.17 43.29
CA VAL A 14 34.23 -14.81 42.76
C VAL A 14 32.87 -14.78 42.08
N VAL A 15 31.88 -14.18 42.73
CA VAL A 15 30.62 -13.82 42.09
C VAL A 15 30.89 -12.61 41.21
N ALA A 16 31.08 -12.83 39.92
CA ALA A 16 31.10 -11.75 38.93
C ALA A 16 29.68 -11.20 38.80
N ALA A 17 29.40 -10.08 39.46
CA ALA A 17 28.21 -9.30 39.18
C ALA A 17 28.33 -8.77 37.75
N ALA A 18 27.56 -9.34 36.82
CA ALA A 18 27.42 -8.79 35.49
C ALA A 18 26.74 -7.42 35.61
N CYS A 19 27.53 -6.36 35.54
CA CYS A 19 27.01 -5.02 35.32
C CYS A 19 26.31 -5.03 33.96
N ALA A 20 24.98 -5.06 33.96
CA ALA A 20 24.22 -4.75 32.76
C ALA A 20 24.62 -3.34 32.32
N THR A 21 25.25 -3.24 31.16
CA THR A 21 25.44 -1.96 30.49
C THR A 21 24.07 -1.30 30.35
N PRO A 22 23.90 -0.01 30.69
CA PRO A 22 22.66 0.69 30.42
C PRO A 22 22.33 0.49 28.94
N ARG A 23 21.16 -0.04 28.64
CA ARG A 23 20.65 -0.11 27.27
C ARG A 23 20.60 1.36 26.81
N GLU A 24 21.43 1.70 25.84
CA GLU A 24 21.44 3.04 25.23
C GLU A 24 19.98 3.40 24.91
N GLU A 25 19.49 4.53 25.41
CA GLU A 25 18.11 4.95 25.15
C GLU A 25 17.91 4.96 23.63
N GLU A 26 16.98 4.14 23.14
CA GLU A 26 16.76 4.05 21.70
C GLU A 26 16.34 5.44 21.17
N PRO A 27 16.94 5.90 20.07
CA PRO A 27 16.63 7.22 19.55
C PRO A 27 15.14 7.31 19.20
N ALA A 28 14.55 8.46 19.55
CA ALA A 28 13.18 8.79 19.24
C ALA A 28 12.94 8.79 17.72
N VAL A 29 11.70 8.53 17.31
CA VAL A 29 11.32 8.41 15.90
C VAL A 29 11.57 9.73 15.18
N THR A 30 12.22 9.67 14.02
CA THR A 30 12.36 10.81 13.11
C THR A 30 12.06 10.37 11.70
N ILE A 31 11.05 11.01 11.10
CA ILE A 31 10.55 10.75 9.75
C ILE A 31 10.34 12.11 9.07
N GLU A 32 11.07 12.36 7.98
CA GLU A 32 11.13 13.69 7.38
C GLU A 32 9.82 14.12 6.71
N ARG A 33 9.19 13.19 6.00
CA ARG A 33 7.97 13.44 5.24
C ARG A 33 7.13 12.17 5.13
N LEU A 34 5.87 12.29 5.50
CA LEU A 34 4.81 11.36 5.13
C LEU A 34 3.65 12.15 4.54
N VAL A 35 2.93 11.52 3.64
CA VAL A 35 1.65 12.00 3.12
C VAL A 35 0.63 10.89 3.27
N ALA A 36 -0.56 11.21 3.77
CA ALA A 36 -1.60 10.22 3.98
C ALA A 36 -2.98 10.75 3.55
N LEU A 37 -3.84 9.84 3.08
CA LEU A 37 -5.24 10.10 2.79
C LEU A 37 -6.15 9.58 3.88
N SER A 38 -7.18 10.36 4.20
CA SER A 38 -8.28 10.03 5.10
C SER A 38 -9.60 10.14 4.34
N ASP A 39 -10.45 9.11 4.41
CA ASP A 39 -11.83 9.09 3.91
C ASP A 39 -12.77 9.50 5.05
N GLY A 40 -13.54 10.57 4.85
CA GLY A 40 -14.49 11.06 5.84
C GLY A 40 -15.91 10.50 5.68
N ASP A 41 -16.17 9.80 4.59
CA ASP A 41 -17.48 9.30 4.20
C ASP A 41 -17.78 7.92 4.75
N HIS A 42 -16.80 7.03 4.76
CA HIS A 42 -16.95 5.65 5.22
C HIS A 42 -16.57 5.48 6.68
N LEU A 43 -17.26 4.56 7.35
CA LEU A 43 -16.81 3.88 8.57
C LEU A 43 -16.12 2.57 8.18
N ALA A 44 -15.33 1.99 9.08
CA ALA A 44 -14.82 0.64 8.86
C ALA A 44 -15.97 -0.36 8.64
N SER A 45 -17.05 -0.24 9.41
CA SER A 45 -18.23 -1.11 9.28
C SER A 45 -18.95 -0.95 7.93
N THR A 46 -18.73 0.14 7.19
CA THR A 46 -19.36 0.38 5.89
C THR A 46 -19.04 -0.73 4.89
N TYR A 47 -17.88 -1.38 5.00
CA TYR A 47 -17.52 -2.54 4.18
C TYR A 47 -18.50 -3.71 4.36
N ALA A 48 -19.12 -3.80 5.54
CA ALA A 48 -20.05 -4.87 5.87
C ALA A 48 -21.52 -4.48 5.68
N ASP A 49 -21.92 -3.27 6.07
CA ASP A 49 -23.33 -2.85 6.10
C ASP A 49 -23.71 -1.80 5.05
N GLY A 50 -22.73 -1.24 4.35
CA GLY A 50 -22.89 -0.18 3.37
C GLY A 50 -23.39 1.15 3.94
N ILE A 51 -23.40 1.34 5.26
CA ILE A 51 -23.87 2.56 5.93
C ILE A 51 -22.71 3.55 6.04
N LEU A 52 -22.88 4.77 5.53
CA LEU A 52 -21.89 5.85 5.64
C LEU A 52 -21.84 6.44 7.05
N ALA A 53 -20.73 7.10 7.39
CA ALA A 53 -20.60 7.84 8.63
C ALA A 53 -21.73 8.88 8.77
N PRO A 54 -22.29 9.14 9.96
CA PRO A 54 -23.31 10.17 10.11
C PRO A 54 -22.72 11.56 9.83
N VAL A 55 -23.46 12.42 9.11
CA VAL A 55 -23.02 13.79 8.77
C VAL A 55 -22.60 14.58 10.02
N SER A 56 -23.25 14.35 11.16
CA SER A 56 -22.95 14.99 12.44
C SER A 56 -21.57 14.62 13.02
N ALA A 57 -20.91 13.57 12.53
CA ALA A 57 -19.55 13.21 12.95
C ALA A 57 -18.51 14.22 12.43
N GLY A 58 -18.83 14.99 11.40
CA GLY A 58 -17.97 16.07 10.92
C GLY A 58 -16.66 15.62 10.26
N HIS A 59 -16.52 14.34 9.91
CA HIS A 59 -15.37 13.83 9.17
C HIS A 59 -15.29 14.44 7.76
N ARG A 60 -14.08 14.45 7.19
CA ARG A 60 -13.75 15.04 5.89
C ARG A 60 -12.76 14.17 5.15
N ASP A 61 -12.85 14.19 3.84
CA ASP A 61 -11.82 13.65 2.96
C ASP A 61 -10.61 14.58 3.00
N LEU A 62 -9.47 14.07 3.47
CA LEU A 62 -8.28 14.89 3.72
C LEU A 62 -7.03 14.24 3.13
N LEU A 63 -6.14 15.09 2.62
CA LEU A 63 -4.72 14.76 2.50
C LEU A 63 -3.98 15.44 3.65
N SER A 64 -3.17 14.66 4.34
CA SER A 64 -2.36 15.09 5.47
C SER A 64 -0.88 15.04 5.12
N THR A 65 -0.17 16.13 5.31
CA THR A 65 1.30 16.17 5.32
C THR A 65 1.80 16.04 6.75
N VAL A 66 2.73 15.13 6.99
CA VAL A 66 3.23 14.82 8.34
C VAL A 66 4.75 14.83 8.36
N SER A 67 5.32 15.35 9.44
CA SER A 67 6.72 15.10 9.80
C SER A 67 6.83 14.70 11.26
N VAL A 68 7.80 13.84 11.56
CA VAL A 68 8.12 13.45 12.93
C VAL A 68 9.57 13.82 13.22
N ARG A 69 9.82 14.58 14.28
CA ARG A 69 11.17 14.91 14.75
C ARG A 69 11.29 14.60 16.22
N ASP A 70 12.21 13.71 16.56
CA ASP A 70 12.41 13.28 17.95
C ASP A 70 11.11 12.85 18.66
N GLY A 71 10.24 12.14 17.92
CA GLY A 71 8.92 11.68 18.38
C GLY A 71 7.82 12.74 18.33
N VAL A 72 8.14 14.02 18.10
CA VAL A 72 7.15 15.11 17.98
C VAL A 72 6.55 15.10 16.58
N VAL A 73 5.22 15.10 16.50
CA VAL A 73 4.45 15.04 15.25
C VAL A 73 3.97 16.44 14.87
N ASP A 74 4.29 16.87 13.66
CA ASP A 74 3.71 18.05 13.00
C ASP A 74 2.82 17.61 11.84
N THR A 75 1.61 18.15 11.77
CA THR A 75 0.62 17.81 10.72
C THR A 75 -0.01 19.05 10.10
N ALA A 76 -0.23 19.02 8.80
CA ALA A 76 -1.13 19.95 8.11
C ALA A 76 -2.04 19.20 7.14
N HIS A 77 -3.15 19.82 6.75
CA HIS A 77 -4.20 19.16 5.97
C HIS A 77 -4.73 20.05 4.85
N VAL A 78 -5.23 19.41 3.80
CA VAL A 78 -6.08 20.02 2.77
C VAL A 78 -7.24 19.08 2.48
N GLU A 79 -8.44 19.62 2.31
CA GLU A 79 -9.58 18.83 1.84
C GLU A 79 -9.35 18.42 0.38
N VAL A 80 -9.36 17.11 0.12
CA VAL A 80 -9.26 16.54 -1.22
C VAL A 80 -10.10 15.29 -1.27
N SER A 81 -11.01 15.22 -2.24
CA SER A 81 -11.88 14.06 -2.37
C SER A 81 -11.07 12.81 -2.67
N ASN A 82 -11.37 11.76 -1.92
CA ASN A 82 -10.79 10.45 -2.04
C ASN A 82 -11.80 9.43 -1.51
N SER A 83 -11.54 8.14 -1.70
CA SER A 83 -12.34 7.13 -1.00
C SER A 83 -11.53 5.87 -0.76
N VAL A 84 -11.78 5.26 0.40
CA VAL A 84 -11.22 4.01 0.88
C VAL A 84 -11.52 2.80 -0.02
N THR A 85 -12.55 2.87 -0.86
CA THR A 85 -13.13 1.69 -1.54
C THR A 85 -12.30 1.05 -2.66
N ALA A 86 -11.14 1.64 -2.99
CA ALA A 86 -10.15 1.05 -3.90
C ALA A 86 -9.03 0.37 -3.10
N ALA A 87 -8.07 -0.26 -3.79
CA ALA A 87 -6.80 -0.56 -3.14
C ALA A 87 -6.14 0.73 -2.61
N PRO A 88 -5.27 0.67 -1.58
CA PRO A 88 -4.51 1.81 -1.08
C PRO A 88 -3.40 2.21 -2.09
N GLU A 89 -3.82 2.66 -3.27
CA GLU A 89 -3.01 2.90 -4.47
C GLU A 89 -3.42 4.20 -5.20
N VAL A 90 -4.27 5.02 -4.57
CA VAL A 90 -4.81 6.27 -5.12
C VAL A 90 -4.04 7.53 -4.71
N LEU A 91 -2.82 7.39 -4.16
CA LEU A 91 -1.90 8.45 -3.76
C LEU A 91 -0.49 8.12 -4.25
N ALA A 92 0.21 9.09 -4.83
CA ALA A 92 1.66 8.99 -5.07
C ALA A 92 2.31 10.38 -5.04
N LEU A 93 3.62 10.41 -4.84
CA LEU A 93 4.40 11.64 -4.82
C LEU A 93 5.15 11.84 -6.14
N SER A 94 5.35 13.10 -6.52
CA SER A 94 6.39 13.45 -7.49
C SER A 94 7.78 13.06 -6.93
N PRO A 95 8.76 12.72 -7.79
CA PRO A 95 10.10 12.29 -7.32
C PRO A 95 10.84 13.35 -6.48
N ASP A 96 10.55 14.63 -6.68
CA ASP A 96 11.10 15.73 -5.88
C ASP A 96 10.34 15.93 -4.53
N GLY A 97 9.25 15.19 -4.31
CA GLY A 97 8.40 15.23 -3.13
C GLY A 97 7.68 16.57 -2.93
N THR A 98 7.52 17.38 -3.98
CA THR A 98 6.86 18.69 -3.91
C THR A 98 5.37 18.62 -4.26
N THR A 99 4.93 17.55 -4.92
CA THR A 99 3.54 17.35 -5.34
C THR A 99 3.05 15.96 -4.91
N ALA A 100 1.82 15.90 -4.40
CA ALA A 100 1.09 14.66 -4.20
C ALA A 100 -0.05 14.55 -5.21
N PHE A 101 -0.17 13.41 -5.87
CA PHE A 101 -1.24 13.11 -6.80
C PHE A 101 -2.29 12.23 -6.14
N VAL A 102 -3.57 12.58 -6.28
CA VAL A 102 -4.69 11.86 -5.64
C VAL A 102 -5.76 11.55 -6.68
N ALA A 103 -6.18 10.28 -6.77
CA ALA A 103 -7.30 9.88 -7.62
C ALA A 103 -8.61 9.82 -6.82
N GLU A 104 -9.66 10.44 -7.35
CA GLU A 104 -11.01 10.42 -6.80
C GLU A 104 -11.71 9.10 -7.17
N ARG A 105 -11.67 8.10 -6.30
CA ARG A 105 -12.33 6.80 -6.55
C ARG A 105 -13.85 6.92 -6.62
N LEU A 106 -14.44 7.61 -5.65
CA LEU A 106 -15.86 7.94 -5.54
C LEU A 106 -15.99 9.44 -5.31
N LYS A 107 -17.06 10.05 -5.81
CA LYS A 107 -17.38 11.45 -5.56
C LYS A 107 -17.81 11.63 -4.09
N PRO A 108 -17.62 12.85 -3.53
CA PRO A 108 -18.16 13.17 -2.22
C PRO A 108 -19.65 12.88 -2.15
N ARG A 109 -20.13 12.45 -0.99
CA ARG A 109 -21.55 12.22 -0.78
C ARG A 109 -22.41 13.46 -1.08
N ASN A 110 -23.61 13.26 -1.62
CA ASN A 110 -24.60 14.32 -1.72
C ASN A 110 -25.33 14.51 -0.38
N VAL A 111 -26.03 15.63 -0.25
CA VAL A 111 -26.90 15.88 0.90
C VAL A 111 -27.98 14.80 0.97
N GLY A 112 -28.01 14.07 2.08
CA GLY A 112 -29.00 13.01 2.35
C GLY A 112 -28.53 11.60 1.98
N ASP A 113 -27.36 11.45 1.35
CA ASP A 113 -26.77 10.13 1.14
C ASP A 113 -26.37 9.50 2.48
N THR A 114 -26.79 8.23 2.66
CA THR A 114 -26.56 7.46 3.89
C THR A 114 -25.93 6.09 3.61
N ARG A 115 -25.78 5.73 2.33
CA ARG A 115 -25.28 4.44 1.88
C ARG A 115 -24.16 4.61 0.86
N ALA A 116 -23.16 3.74 0.93
CA ALA A 116 -22.01 3.76 0.02
C ALA A 116 -22.42 3.59 -1.46
N GLN A 117 -23.46 2.80 -1.74
CA GLN A 117 -23.95 2.57 -3.11
C GLN A 117 -24.59 3.82 -3.75
N GLN A 118 -24.83 4.89 -2.98
CA GLN A 118 -25.34 6.16 -3.49
C GLN A 118 -24.22 7.06 -4.02
N LEU A 119 -22.96 6.79 -3.64
CA LEU A 119 -21.81 7.58 -4.07
C LEU A 119 -21.53 7.32 -5.55
N ALA A 120 -21.48 8.39 -6.34
CA ALA A 120 -21.20 8.30 -7.76
C ALA A 120 -19.72 7.96 -8.03
N PRO A 121 -19.40 7.28 -9.14
CA PRO A 121 -18.02 7.13 -9.59
C PRO A 121 -17.29 8.47 -9.69
N GLY A 122 -16.09 8.55 -9.09
CA GLY A 122 -15.20 9.70 -9.23
C GLY A 122 -14.50 9.70 -10.58
N ASP A 123 -14.02 10.89 -10.99
CA ASP A 123 -13.43 11.13 -12.32
C ASP A 123 -12.32 12.20 -12.29
N ARG A 124 -11.75 12.46 -11.11
CA ARG A 124 -10.75 13.51 -10.90
C ARG A 124 -9.39 12.95 -10.51
N LEU A 125 -8.34 13.57 -11.04
CA LEU A 125 -6.96 13.44 -10.59
C LEU A 125 -6.51 14.81 -10.07
N PHE A 126 -6.18 14.91 -8.79
CA PHE A 126 -5.72 16.13 -8.15
C PHE A 126 -4.19 16.15 -8.09
N ALA A 127 -3.59 17.32 -8.33
CA ALA A 127 -2.22 17.62 -7.96
C ALA A 127 -2.23 18.57 -6.76
N VAL A 128 -1.73 18.11 -5.63
CA VAL A 128 -1.64 18.86 -4.38
C VAL A 128 -0.21 19.33 -4.19
N ASN A 129 0.01 20.64 -4.18
CA ASN A 129 1.31 21.22 -3.84
C ASN A 129 1.57 21.02 -2.34
N ILE A 130 2.67 20.35 -2.05
CA ILE A 130 3.16 20.03 -0.69
C ILE A 130 4.60 20.52 -0.47
N SER A 131 5.09 21.43 -1.33
CA SER A 131 6.42 22.05 -1.20
C SER A 131 6.58 22.73 0.16
N ASN A 132 5.55 23.46 0.61
CA ASN A 132 5.37 23.85 1.99
C ASN A 132 4.47 22.84 2.72
N ARG A 133 5.10 21.93 3.46
CA ARG A 133 4.40 20.87 4.22
C ARG A 133 3.42 21.39 5.28
N GLN A 134 3.46 22.66 5.65
CA GLN A 134 2.54 23.24 6.64
C GLN A 134 1.37 23.98 5.98
N ALA A 135 1.34 24.07 4.65
CA ALA A 135 0.28 24.70 3.90
C ALA A 135 0.03 23.96 2.57
N PRO A 136 -0.37 22.67 2.61
CA PRO A 136 -0.72 21.94 1.40
C PRO A 136 -1.92 22.59 0.71
N ALA A 137 -1.92 22.61 -0.63
CA ALA A 137 -3.00 23.21 -1.41
C ALA A 137 -3.18 22.50 -2.75
N ILE A 138 -4.41 22.41 -3.24
CA ILE A 138 -4.69 21.91 -4.60
C ILE A 138 -4.09 22.90 -5.61
N GLY A 139 -3.14 22.44 -6.41
CA GLY A 139 -2.48 23.21 -7.46
C GLY A 139 -3.14 23.05 -8.82
N ASP A 140 -3.59 21.83 -9.16
CA ASP A 140 -4.26 21.55 -10.43
C ASP A 140 -5.19 20.32 -10.34
N VAL A 141 -6.11 20.18 -11.30
CA VAL A 141 -7.07 19.07 -11.39
C VAL A 141 -7.30 18.67 -12.84
N ALA A 142 -7.13 17.37 -13.15
CA ALA A 142 -7.49 16.79 -14.44
C ALA A 142 -8.76 15.93 -14.33
N THR A 143 -9.55 15.91 -15.41
CA THR A 143 -10.60 14.91 -15.60
C THR A 143 -10.00 13.65 -16.22
N ILE A 144 -10.22 12.50 -15.59
CA ILE A 144 -9.79 11.17 -16.04
C ILE A 144 -10.99 10.26 -16.25
N ALA A 145 -10.77 9.04 -16.77
CA ALA A 145 -11.85 8.07 -16.91
C ALA A 145 -12.45 7.70 -15.53
N PRO A 146 -13.80 7.57 -15.44
CA PRO A 146 -14.48 7.29 -14.17
C PRO A 146 -14.07 5.97 -13.51
N SER A 147 -14.24 5.89 -12.18
CA SER A 147 -13.82 4.76 -11.33
C SER A 147 -12.32 4.45 -11.41
N PRO A 148 -11.43 5.42 -11.13
CA PRO A 148 -10.00 5.15 -11.04
C PRO A 148 -9.69 4.26 -9.83
N GLU A 149 -8.93 3.19 -9.99
CA GLU A 149 -8.57 2.26 -8.91
C GLU A 149 -7.16 2.48 -8.35
N ALA A 150 -6.22 2.90 -9.19
CA ALA A 150 -4.82 3.08 -8.77
C ALA A 150 -4.11 4.08 -9.68
N LEU A 151 -3.07 4.72 -9.14
CA LEU A 151 -2.17 5.60 -9.87
C LEU A 151 -0.70 5.31 -9.54
N ALA A 152 0.19 5.63 -10.47
CA ALA A 152 1.63 5.58 -10.26
C ALA A 152 2.34 6.71 -11.01
N VAL A 153 3.35 7.32 -10.40
CA VAL A 153 4.14 8.40 -10.99
C VAL A 153 5.38 7.84 -11.66
N HIS A 154 5.65 8.29 -12.88
CA HIS A 154 6.85 7.91 -13.63
C HIS A 154 8.11 8.32 -12.84
N PRO A 155 9.23 7.55 -12.87
CA PRO A 155 10.41 7.83 -12.04
C PRO A 155 11.05 9.21 -12.24
N ASP A 156 10.86 9.86 -13.39
CA ASP A 156 11.31 11.25 -13.63
C ASP A 156 10.23 12.32 -13.35
N GLY A 157 9.02 11.91 -12.96
CA GLY A 157 7.90 12.79 -12.63
C GLY A 157 7.11 13.33 -13.82
N SER A 158 7.47 12.99 -15.05
CA SER A 158 6.87 13.55 -16.27
C SER A 158 5.48 13.03 -16.59
N HIS A 159 5.08 11.88 -16.03
CA HIS A 159 3.80 11.24 -16.32
C HIS A 159 3.20 10.58 -15.08
N ILE A 160 1.88 10.52 -15.05
CA ILE A 160 1.08 9.73 -14.11
C ILE A 160 0.37 8.65 -14.91
N ALA A 161 0.55 7.40 -14.51
CA ALA A 161 -0.26 6.28 -14.98
C ALA A 161 -1.46 6.11 -14.06
N VAL A 162 -2.66 5.92 -14.61
CA VAL A 162 -3.88 5.64 -13.84
C VAL A 162 -4.60 4.47 -14.49
N VAL A 163 -5.11 3.54 -13.69
CA VAL A 163 -6.06 2.52 -14.17
C VAL A 163 -7.47 2.83 -13.69
N SER A 164 -8.44 2.76 -14.60
CA SER A 164 -9.85 3.00 -14.33
C SER A 164 -10.74 1.89 -14.87
N ASN A 165 -11.77 1.52 -14.12
CA ASN A 165 -12.75 0.49 -14.52
C ASN A 165 -14.11 1.13 -14.79
N THR A 166 -14.34 1.59 -16.01
CA THR A 166 -15.63 2.16 -16.41
C THR A 166 -16.71 1.06 -16.45
N ALA A 167 -17.94 1.42 -16.83
CA ALA A 167 -18.97 0.40 -17.06
C ALA A 167 -18.59 -0.56 -18.21
N ASP A 168 -17.88 -0.04 -19.22
CA ASP A 168 -17.70 -0.71 -20.51
C ASP A 168 -16.27 -1.21 -20.75
N SER A 169 -15.25 -0.56 -20.18
CA SER A 169 -13.84 -0.89 -20.39
C SER A 169 -13.00 -0.79 -19.11
N SER A 170 -11.90 -1.54 -19.08
CA SER A 170 -10.79 -1.31 -18.14
C SER A 170 -9.67 -0.58 -18.89
N LEU A 171 -9.32 0.62 -18.42
CA LEU A 171 -8.48 1.56 -19.13
C LEU A 171 -7.17 1.80 -18.38
N LEU A 172 -6.05 1.76 -19.10
CA LEU A 172 -4.80 2.39 -18.70
C LEU A 172 -4.79 3.82 -19.25
N GLN A 173 -4.43 4.79 -18.43
CA GLN A 173 -4.33 6.20 -18.80
C GLN A 173 -2.93 6.72 -18.52
N LEU A 174 -2.37 7.51 -19.43
CA LEU A 174 -1.12 8.24 -19.22
C LEU A 174 -1.40 9.73 -19.30
N ILE A 175 -1.09 10.44 -18.22
CA ILE A 175 -1.30 11.89 -18.08
C ILE A 175 0.06 12.55 -17.95
N SER A 176 0.45 13.41 -18.89
CA SER A 176 1.70 14.17 -18.76
C SER A 176 1.60 15.20 -17.64
N TRP A 177 2.70 15.46 -16.95
CA TRP A 177 2.78 16.42 -15.86
C TRP A 177 3.98 17.34 -15.99
N THR A 178 3.75 18.61 -15.65
CA THR A 178 4.78 19.62 -15.43
C THR A 178 4.41 20.42 -14.17
N PRO A 179 5.34 21.18 -13.58
CA PRO A 179 5.00 22.09 -12.48
C PRO A 179 3.92 23.12 -12.81
N ASP A 180 3.64 23.38 -14.10
CA ASP A 180 2.57 24.27 -14.55
C ASP A 180 1.20 23.60 -14.63
N GLY A 181 1.12 22.26 -14.50
CA GLY A 181 -0.12 21.51 -14.48
C GLY A 181 -0.10 20.20 -15.29
N PHE A 182 -1.26 19.53 -15.29
CA PHE A 182 -1.55 18.35 -16.09
C PHE A 182 -1.67 18.70 -17.58
N GLY A 183 -1.18 17.81 -18.43
CA GLY A 183 -1.39 17.88 -19.87
C GLY A 183 -2.49 16.93 -20.35
N ALA A 184 -2.34 16.42 -21.57
CA ALA A 184 -3.33 15.55 -22.19
C ALA A 184 -3.44 14.20 -21.46
N VAL A 185 -4.66 13.65 -21.44
CA VAL A 185 -4.97 12.31 -20.93
C VAL A 185 -5.08 11.36 -22.11
N GLU A 186 -4.10 10.47 -22.23
CA GLU A 186 -4.06 9.43 -23.27
C GLU A 186 -4.62 8.13 -22.69
N GLN A 187 -5.56 7.49 -23.38
CA GLN A 187 -6.28 6.32 -22.88
C GLN A 187 -6.05 5.10 -23.75
N PHE A 188 -5.86 3.94 -23.11
CA PHE A 188 -5.62 2.67 -23.74
C PHE A 188 -6.54 1.62 -23.13
N ASP A 189 -7.37 0.97 -23.95
CA ASP A 189 -8.16 -0.17 -23.50
C ASP A 189 -7.23 -1.36 -23.28
N LEU A 190 -7.22 -1.91 -22.06
CA LEU A 190 -6.36 -3.04 -21.69
C LEU A 190 -6.65 -4.28 -22.56
N ALA A 191 -7.91 -4.49 -22.98
CA ALA A 191 -8.25 -5.56 -23.90
C ALA A 191 -7.60 -5.37 -25.27
N ALA A 192 -7.58 -4.13 -25.77
CA ALA A 192 -6.91 -3.78 -27.03
C ALA A 192 -5.37 -3.86 -26.92
N LEU A 193 -4.83 -3.71 -25.71
CA LEU A 193 -3.40 -3.88 -25.43
C LEU A 193 -2.98 -5.36 -25.23
N GLY A 194 -3.87 -6.32 -25.49
CA GLY A 194 -3.52 -7.74 -25.42
C GLY A 194 -3.76 -8.39 -24.05
N VAL A 195 -4.63 -7.81 -23.21
CA VAL A 195 -5.18 -8.50 -22.03
C VAL A 195 -6.51 -9.15 -22.44
N PRO A 196 -6.52 -10.41 -22.91
CA PRO A 196 -7.72 -11.00 -23.48
C PRO A 196 -8.83 -11.09 -22.44
N GLY A 197 -10.00 -10.60 -22.82
CA GLY A 197 -11.21 -10.68 -22.03
C GLY A 197 -12.02 -11.95 -22.24
N GLU A 198 -13.18 -12.01 -21.59
CA GLU A 198 -14.21 -13.01 -21.80
C GLU A 198 -15.53 -12.32 -22.18
N ALA A 199 -16.06 -12.65 -23.35
CA ALA A 199 -17.27 -12.02 -23.88
C ALA A 199 -18.48 -12.23 -22.94
N GLY A 200 -19.28 -11.18 -22.76
CA GLY A 200 -20.48 -11.22 -21.91
C GLY A 200 -20.23 -10.98 -20.42
N LYS A 201 -18.98 -10.83 -19.98
CA LYS A 201 -18.64 -10.34 -18.64
C LYS A 201 -18.57 -8.80 -18.60
N PRO A 202 -18.81 -8.14 -17.45
CA PRO A 202 -18.60 -6.70 -17.28
C PRO A 202 -17.19 -6.30 -17.74
N ARG A 203 -17.08 -5.19 -18.48
CA ARG A 203 -15.81 -4.72 -19.10
C ARG A 203 -15.07 -5.79 -19.93
N GLY A 204 -15.83 -6.69 -20.56
CA GLY A 204 -15.26 -7.83 -21.27
C GLY A 204 -14.45 -8.76 -20.36
N GLY A 205 -14.72 -8.84 -19.05
CA GLY A 205 -14.00 -9.71 -18.12
C GLY A 205 -12.62 -9.22 -17.70
N VAL A 206 -12.29 -7.95 -17.98
CA VAL A 206 -11.06 -7.29 -17.53
C VAL A 206 -11.41 -6.29 -16.43
N THR A 207 -10.80 -6.42 -15.26
CA THR A 207 -10.84 -5.44 -14.19
C THR A 207 -9.42 -5.31 -13.66
N ALA A 208 -8.94 -4.07 -13.58
CA ALA A 208 -7.59 -3.77 -13.11
C ALA A 208 -7.64 -3.13 -11.72
N THR A 209 -6.72 -3.48 -10.85
CA THR A 209 -6.70 -3.03 -9.43
C THR A 209 -5.45 -2.24 -9.06
N ASN A 210 -4.35 -2.43 -9.80
CA ASN A 210 -3.09 -1.76 -9.53
C ASN A 210 -2.36 -1.42 -10.82
N VAL A 211 -1.58 -0.34 -10.78
CA VAL A 211 -0.60 0.03 -11.80
C VAL A 211 0.69 0.47 -11.10
N HIS A 212 1.85 0.09 -11.62
CA HIS A 212 3.13 0.51 -11.07
C HIS A 212 4.18 0.68 -12.16
N TRP A 213 4.99 1.72 -12.08
CA TRP A 213 6.12 1.95 -12.98
C TRP A 213 7.29 1.06 -12.61
N HIS A 214 7.90 0.45 -13.63
CA HIS A 214 9.23 -0.12 -13.51
C HIS A 214 10.23 1.02 -13.19
N PRO A 215 11.25 0.81 -12.33
CA PRO A 215 12.20 1.87 -11.93
C PRO A 215 12.93 2.56 -13.10
N THR A 216 13.00 1.92 -14.27
CA THR A 216 13.58 2.53 -15.49
C THR A 216 12.66 3.52 -16.18
N GLY A 217 11.37 3.59 -15.82
CA GLY A 217 10.35 4.41 -16.49
C GLY A 217 9.88 3.87 -17.84
N ARG A 218 10.44 2.75 -18.31
CA ARG A 218 10.18 2.20 -19.65
C ARG A 218 9.17 1.07 -19.68
N ALA A 219 8.58 0.75 -18.54
CA ALA A 219 7.55 -0.28 -18.44
C ALA A 219 6.59 -0.05 -17.28
N LEU A 220 5.42 -0.68 -17.41
CA LEU A 220 4.36 -0.74 -16.41
C LEU A 220 4.02 -2.20 -16.10
N ALA A 221 3.64 -2.45 -14.86
CA ALA A 221 2.88 -3.63 -14.46
C ALA A 221 1.45 -3.19 -14.11
N VAL A 222 0.47 -3.99 -14.50
CA VAL A 222 -0.95 -3.79 -14.20
C VAL A 222 -1.54 -5.09 -13.68
N ASN A 223 -2.09 -5.07 -12.47
CA ASN A 223 -2.77 -6.23 -11.92
C ASN A 223 -4.18 -6.34 -12.50
N ILE A 224 -4.56 -7.54 -12.92
CA ILE A 224 -5.87 -7.87 -13.48
C ILE A 224 -6.54 -8.88 -12.54
N ASP A 225 -7.25 -8.37 -11.53
CA ASP A 225 -7.82 -9.17 -10.44
C ASP A 225 -8.87 -10.17 -10.92
N SER A 226 -9.69 -9.77 -11.90
CA SER A 226 -10.72 -10.61 -12.52
C SER A 226 -10.17 -11.83 -13.25
N GLN A 227 -8.85 -11.88 -13.48
CA GLN A 227 -8.18 -12.93 -14.24
C GLN A 227 -7.05 -13.64 -13.47
N ASN A 228 -6.75 -13.22 -12.24
CA ASN A 228 -5.62 -13.74 -11.45
C ASN A 228 -4.28 -13.63 -12.21
N ARG A 229 -4.05 -12.46 -12.83
CA ARG A 229 -2.90 -12.19 -13.70
C ARG A 229 -2.31 -10.81 -13.48
N VAL A 230 -1.05 -10.64 -13.85
CA VAL A 230 -0.39 -9.34 -14.02
C VAL A 230 -0.01 -9.16 -15.48
N ALA A 231 -0.46 -8.09 -16.10
CA ALA A 231 -0.07 -7.67 -17.43
C ALA A 231 1.14 -6.72 -17.34
N PHE A 232 2.06 -6.83 -18.30
CA PHE A 232 3.23 -5.97 -18.39
C PHE A 232 3.22 -5.24 -19.72
N PHE A 233 3.64 -3.98 -19.72
CA PHE A 233 3.70 -3.15 -20.92
C PHE A 233 5.04 -2.43 -21.01
N THR A 234 5.63 -2.37 -22.20
CA THR A 234 6.68 -1.39 -22.49
C THR A 234 6.03 -0.04 -22.79
N VAL A 235 6.65 1.03 -22.31
CA VAL A 235 6.16 2.39 -22.50
C VAL A 235 7.26 3.27 -23.11
N ASP A 236 6.89 4.03 -24.13
CA ASP A 236 7.72 5.05 -24.75
C ASP A 236 7.03 6.41 -24.65
N THR A 237 7.58 7.31 -23.84
CA THR A 237 7.11 8.69 -23.65
C THR A 237 7.96 9.72 -24.40
N SER A 238 8.87 9.28 -25.29
CA SER A 238 9.83 10.17 -25.97
C SER A 238 9.18 11.13 -26.97
N VAL A 239 7.98 10.80 -27.46
CA VAL A 239 7.19 11.67 -28.34
C VAL A 239 6.13 12.40 -27.50
N PRO A 240 6.24 13.74 -27.33
CA PRO A 240 5.28 14.51 -26.55
C PRO A 240 3.84 14.31 -27.04
N GLY A 241 2.94 14.02 -26.11
CA GLY A 241 1.51 13.84 -26.38
C GLY A 241 1.16 12.61 -27.24
N ARG A 242 2.09 11.67 -27.44
CA ARG A 242 1.85 10.41 -28.16
C ARG A 242 2.63 9.26 -27.53
N PRO A 243 2.35 8.91 -26.26
CA PRO A 243 3.03 7.78 -25.64
C PRO A 243 2.69 6.48 -26.37
N GLY A 244 3.72 5.66 -26.62
CA GLY A 244 3.57 4.30 -27.13
C GLY A 244 3.44 3.31 -25.99
N VAL A 245 2.41 2.47 -26.02
CA VAL A 245 2.21 1.39 -25.04
C VAL A 245 2.05 0.08 -25.79
N HIS A 246 2.86 -0.91 -25.44
CA HIS A 246 2.86 -2.23 -26.09
C HIS A 246 2.97 -3.33 -25.05
N ALA A 247 2.27 -4.45 -25.26
CA ALA A 247 2.39 -5.64 -24.42
C ALA A 247 3.85 -6.10 -24.31
N TRP A 248 4.26 -6.43 -23.09
CA TRP A 248 5.55 -7.03 -22.80
C TRP A 248 5.37 -8.49 -22.40
N GLY A 249 5.26 -9.34 -23.42
CA GLY A 249 4.94 -10.76 -23.24
C GLY A 249 3.47 -10.98 -22.89
N GLU A 250 3.15 -12.23 -22.55
CA GLU A 250 1.81 -12.62 -22.12
C GLU A 250 1.56 -12.24 -20.66
N PRO A 251 0.32 -11.89 -20.26
CA PRO A 251 -0.02 -11.69 -18.86
C PRO A 251 0.33 -12.92 -17.99
N VAL A 252 1.03 -12.67 -16.88
CA VAL A 252 1.59 -13.71 -16.01
C VAL A 252 0.57 -14.13 -14.97
N ALA A 253 0.30 -15.43 -14.82
CA ALA A 253 -0.60 -15.95 -13.80
C ALA A 253 -0.03 -15.77 -12.38
N THR A 254 -0.90 -15.43 -11.42
CA THR A 254 -0.57 -15.21 -10.01
C THR A 254 -1.44 -16.06 -9.08
N GLY A 255 -1.51 -15.71 -7.80
CA GLY A 255 -2.54 -16.20 -6.89
C GLY A 255 -3.88 -15.55 -7.20
N VAL A 256 -4.89 -15.86 -6.39
CA VAL A 256 -6.25 -15.33 -6.59
C VAL A 256 -6.31 -13.86 -6.19
N ASP A 257 -6.91 -13.03 -7.03
CA ASP A 257 -7.17 -11.61 -6.76
C ASP A 257 -5.87 -10.82 -6.44
N PRO A 258 -4.94 -10.69 -7.40
CA PRO A 258 -3.73 -9.86 -7.27
C PRO A 258 -4.15 -8.40 -7.05
N PHE A 259 -4.17 -7.95 -5.80
CA PHE A 259 -4.83 -6.70 -5.42
C PHE A 259 -3.91 -5.50 -5.58
N VAL A 260 -2.72 -5.57 -4.95
CA VAL A 260 -1.67 -4.55 -5.03
C VAL A 260 -0.36 -5.16 -5.52
N GLY A 261 0.54 -4.35 -6.07
CA GLY A 261 1.86 -4.84 -6.48
C GLY A 261 2.94 -3.77 -6.61
N ARG A 262 4.20 -4.19 -6.53
CA ARG A 262 5.38 -3.31 -6.50
C ARG A 262 6.53 -3.95 -7.27
N PHE A 263 7.27 -3.13 -8.03
CA PHE A 263 8.59 -3.53 -8.51
C PHE A 263 9.60 -3.43 -7.36
N THR A 264 10.59 -4.31 -7.35
CA THR A 264 11.78 -4.15 -6.51
C THR A 264 12.54 -2.88 -6.93
N PRO A 265 13.28 -2.23 -6.01
CA PRO A 265 14.05 -1.02 -6.36
C PRO A 265 15.03 -1.22 -7.52
N ASP A 266 15.58 -2.43 -7.69
CA ASP A 266 16.46 -2.79 -8.80
C ASP A 266 15.72 -3.19 -10.09
N GLY A 267 14.38 -3.25 -10.07
CA GLY A 267 13.52 -3.60 -11.19
C GLY A 267 13.51 -5.09 -11.58
N ARG A 268 14.30 -5.95 -10.94
CA ARG A 268 14.45 -7.36 -11.35
C ARG A 268 13.24 -8.22 -11.04
N HIS A 269 12.39 -7.80 -10.09
CA HIS A 269 11.19 -8.52 -9.71
C HIS A 269 9.99 -7.58 -9.58
N TYR A 270 8.80 -8.13 -9.84
CA TYR A 270 7.52 -7.54 -9.48
C TYR A 270 6.81 -8.48 -8.52
N LEU A 271 6.35 -7.95 -7.39
CA LEU A 271 5.64 -8.70 -6.36
C LEU A 271 4.19 -8.22 -6.34
N THR A 272 3.26 -9.14 -6.15
CA THR A 272 1.85 -8.79 -5.90
C THR A 272 1.31 -9.50 -4.66
N SER A 273 0.48 -8.78 -3.90
CA SER A 273 -0.36 -9.36 -2.86
C SER A 273 -1.65 -9.89 -3.47
N ASP A 274 -1.74 -11.22 -3.54
CA ASP A 274 -2.92 -11.95 -3.95
C ASP A 274 -3.86 -12.07 -2.74
N TRP A 275 -4.86 -11.17 -2.68
CA TRP A 275 -5.73 -11.02 -1.52
C TRP A 275 -6.57 -12.29 -1.32
N GLY A 276 -7.07 -12.88 -2.41
CA GLY A 276 -7.76 -14.17 -2.41
C GLY A 276 -9.29 -14.09 -2.37
N ARG A 277 -9.91 -12.94 -2.65
CA ARG A 277 -11.38 -12.82 -2.65
C ARG A 277 -12.01 -13.63 -3.78
N ASP A 278 -13.20 -14.16 -3.53
CA ASP A 278 -14.07 -14.68 -4.59
C ASP A 278 -14.86 -13.52 -5.22
N LEU A 279 -14.36 -13.01 -6.34
CA LEU A 279 -14.97 -11.91 -7.07
C LEU A 279 -16.24 -12.32 -7.86
N SER A 280 -16.61 -13.61 -7.87
CA SER A 280 -17.82 -14.09 -8.54
C SER A 280 -19.09 -13.96 -7.69
N THR A 281 -18.96 -13.66 -6.40
CA THR A 281 -20.08 -13.58 -5.47
C THR A 281 -20.23 -12.19 -4.84
N THR A 282 -21.48 -11.80 -4.58
CA THR A 282 -21.83 -10.57 -3.87
C THR A 282 -22.13 -10.80 -2.38
N ASP A 283 -22.15 -12.05 -1.93
CA ASP A 283 -22.30 -12.42 -0.52
C ASP A 283 -20.96 -12.20 0.20
N LEU A 284 -20.92 -11.27 1.15
CA LEU A 284 -19.70 -10.90 1.86
C LEU A 284 -19.00 -12.10 2.52
N ASN A 285 -19.76 -13.03 3.10
CA ASN A 285 -19.19 -14.19 3.80
C ASN A 285 -18.58 -15.21 2.83
N LYS A 286 -19.07 -15.26 1.59
CA LYS A 286 -18.50 -16.10 0.53
C LYS A 286 -17.37 -15.41 -0.22
N ARG A 287 -17.43 -14.08 -0.31
CA ARG A 287 -16.45 -13.25 -1.00
C ARG A 287 -15.11 -13.24 -0.29
N LEU A 288 -15.11 -13.16 1.05
CA LEU A 288 -13.87 -13.09 1.82
C LEU A 288 -13.24 -14.49 1.99
N PRO A 289 -11.92 -14.63 1.75
CA PRO A 289 -11.25 -15.91 1.91
C PRO A 289 -11.16 -16.32 3.37
N THR A 290 -11.21 -17.63 3.63
CA THR A 290 -10.96 -18.20 4.96
C THR A 290 -9.47 -18.48 5.23
N GLY A 291 -8.70 -18.65 4.15
CA GLY A 291 -7.25 -18.89 4.16
C GLY A 291 -6.41 -17.61 4.24
N ARG A 292 -5.08 -17.79 4.29
CA ARG A 292 -4.11 -16.70 4.22
C ARG A 292 -4.03 -16.15 2.79
N SER A 293 -3.73 -14.88 2.66
CA SER A 293 -3.34 -14.29 1.38
C SER A 293 -1.95 -14.79 0.95
N THR A 294 -1.66 -14.71 -0.34
CA THR A 294 -0.36 -15.11 -0.89
C THR A 294 0.35 -13.93 -1.55
N LEU A 295 1.67 -14.03 -1.67
CA LEU A 295 2.48 -13.14 -2.48
C LEU A 295 2.94 -13.92 -3.71
N SER A 296 2.72 -13.38 -4.91
CA SER A 296 3.33 -13.91 -6.13
C SER A 296 4.57 -13.10 -6.49
N VAL A 297 5.67 -13.78 -6.80
CA VAL A 297 6.92 -13.14 -7.25
C VAL A 297 7.12 -13.40 -8.73
N ILE A 298 7.23 -12.35 -9.51
CA ILE A 298 7.43 -12.37 -10.95
C ILE A 298 8.82 -11.82 -11.23
N ARG A 299 9.65 -12.59 -11.90
CA ARG A 299 10.93 -12.08 -12.40
C ARG A 299 10.70 -11.35 -13.70
N VAL A 300 11.38 -10.22 -13.79
CA VAL A 300 11.28 -9.25 -14.87
C VAL A 300 12.68 -9.17 -15.48
N GLY A 301 12.81 -9.57 -16.74
CA GLY A 301 14.10 -9.60 -17.43
C GLY A 301 14.35 -8.33 -18.25
N ASP A 302 15.25 -8.43 -19.22
CA ASP A 302 15.55 -7.29 -20.08
C ASP A 302 14.35 -6.89 -20.95
N LEU A 303 14.02 -5.60 -20.94
CA LEU A 303 12.89 -5.04 -21.68
C LEU A 303 12.96 -5.37 -23.18
N GLY A 304 11.94 -6.06 -23.68
CA GLY A 304 11.83 -6.46 -25.09
C GLY A 304 12.65 -7.69 -25.48
N ALA A 305 13.42 -8.28 -24.56
CA ALA A 305 14.19 -9.50 -24.80
C ALA A 305 13.64 -10.69 -23.99
N ASP A 306 13.43 -10.49 -22.69
CA ASP A 306 12.94 -11.53 -21.79
C ASP A 306 11.47 -11.30 -21.45
N GLN A 307 10.70 -12.38 -21.34
CA GLN A 307 9.31 -12.29 -20.90
C GLN A 307 9.23 -12.35 -19.37
N PRO A 308 8.38 -11.52 -18.74
CA PRO A 308 8.06 -11.65 -17.33
C PRO A 308 7.51 -13.05 -17.01
N ARG A 309 7.92 -13.62 -15.88
CA ARG A 309 7.49 -14.97 -15.46
C ARG A 309 7.49 -15.14 -13.95
N LYS A 310 6.46 -15.82 -13.43
CA LYS A 310 6.36 -16.16 -12.00
C LYS A 310 7.51 -17.10 -11.60
N VAL A 311 8.20 -16.78 -10.52
CA VAL A 311 9.34 -17.54 -9.94
C VAL A 311 9.08 -18.08 -8.56
N GLY A 312 8.14 -17.48 -7.83
CA GLY A 312 7.95 -17.81 -6.43
C GLY A 312 6.57 -17.46 -5.94
N THR A 313 6.27 -18.02 -4.77
CA THR A 313 5.10 -17.66 -3.98
C THR A 313 5.49 -17.72 -2.51
N ALA A 314 4.88 -16.88 -1.69
CA ALA A 314 4.97 -16.98 -0.24
C ALA A 314 3.61 -16.68 0.39
N GLU A 315 3.44 -17.00 1.66
CA GLU A 315 2.22 -16.67 2.41
C GLU A 315 2.45 -15.41 3.25
N SER A 316 1.45 -14.53 3.28
CA SER A 316 1.33 -13.47 4.28
C SER A 316 0.32 -13.90 5.36
N ASP A 317 -0.47 -12.98 5.89
CA ASP A 317 -1.60 -13.29 6.77
C ASP A 317 -2.93 -13.12 6.02
N LYS A 318 -4.06 -13.18 6.73
CA LYS A 318 -5.38 -13.07 6.11
C LYS A 318 -5.71 -11.64 5.71
N SER A 319 -6.29 -11.51 4.52
CA SER A 319 -6.74 -10.24 3.98
C SER A 319 -5.62 -9.21 3.82
N ALA A 320 -4.54 -9.62 3.15
CA ALA A 320 -3.40 -8.78 2.87
C ALA A 320 -3.73 -7.75 1.78
N GLU A 321 -3.81 -6.49 2.20
CA GLU A 321 -4.35 -5.41 1.40
C GLU A 321 -3.27 -4.45 0.90
N GLY A 322 -2.41 -3.98 1.79
CA GLY A 322 -1.22 -3.19 1.44
C GLY A 322 0.01 -4.06 1.17
N LEU A 323 0.92 -3.57 0.32
CA LEU A 323 2.22 -4.17 0.04
C LEU A 323 3.29 -3.08 -0.09
N ALA A 324 4.41 -3.24 0.62
CA ALA A 324 5.57 -2.37 0.48
C ALA A 324 6.86 -3.18 0.38
N ILE A 325 7.85 -2.62 -0.32
CA ILE A 325 9.23 -3.13 -0.39
C ILE A 325 10.13 -2.05 0.20
N SER A 326 11.08 -2.43 1.06
CA SER A 326 12.03 -1.47 1.64
C SER A 326 12.92 -0.84 0.57
N PRO A 327 13.46 0.39 0.81
CA PRO A 327 14.30 1.07 -0.17
C PRO A 327 15.54 0.29 -0.60
N ASP A 328 16.07 -0.58 0.28
CA ASP A 328 17.20 -1.45 0.00
C ASP A 328 16.82 -2.79 -0.66
N GLY A 329 15.52 -3.03 -0.90
CA GLY A 329 15.00 -4.23 -1.57
C GLY A 329 15.06 -5.51 -0.73
N ARG A 330 15.36 -5.45 0.57
CA ARG A 330 15.54 -6.64 1.41
C ARG A 330 14.30 -7.08 2.16
N TRP A 331 13.39 -6.16 2.45
CA TRP A 331 12.18 -6.41 3.22
C TRP A 331 10.94 -6.20 2.37
N VAL A 332 9.98 -7.09 2.57
CA VAL A 332 8.63 -6.99 2.02
C VAL A 332 7.66 -7.02 3.18
N ALA A 333 6.75 -6.06 3.23
CA ALA A 333 5.73 -6.00 4.26
C ALA A 333 4.33 -5.99 3.63
N THR A 334 3.40 -6.74 4.22
CA THR A 334 1.98 -6.64 3.91
C THR A 334 1.20 -6.14 5.11
N VAL A 335 0.16 -5.35 4.87
CA VAL A 335 -0.79 -4.93 5.90
C VAL A 335 -2.03 -5.81 5.76
N ASN A 336 -2.41 -6.47 6.84
CA ASN A 336 -3.40 -7.55 6.81
C ASN A 336 -4.58 -7.20 7.72
N MET A 337 -5.76 -7.04 7.13
CA MET A 337 -6.94 -6.55 7.83
C MET A 337 -7.55 -7.57 8.79
N ARG A 338 -7.35 -8.87 8.51
CA ARG A 338 -7.89 -10.02 9.25
C ARG A 338 -9.41 -9.98 9.54
N GLY A 339 -10.18 -9.23 8.76
CA GLY A 339 -11.62 -9.11 8.98
C GLY A 339 -12.02 -8.23 10.17
N THR A 340 -11.12 -7.36 10.65
CA THR A 340 -11.39 -6.44 11.77
C THR A 340 -12.59 -5.51 11.58
N ALA A 341 -12.97 -5.24 10.32
CA ALA A 341 -14.12 -4.43 9.95
C ALA A 341 -15.44 -5.23 9.85
N VAL A 342 -15.39 -6.55 9.98
CA VAL A 342 -16.56 -7.42 9.95
C VAL A 342 -17.25 -7.36 11.33
N PRO A 343 -18.59 -7.49 11.43
CA PRO A 343 -19.27 -7.45 12.73
C PRO A 343 -18.81 -8.55 13.69
N ALA A 344 -18.73 -8.23 15.00
CA ALA A 344 -18.18 -9.04 16.10
C ALA A 344 -18.89 -10.40 16.40
N GLY A 345 -19.79 -10.86 15.54
CA GLY A 345 -20.41 -12.20 15.60
C GLY A 345 -20.18 -13.05 14.34
N SER A 346 -19.48 -12.51 13.34
CA SER A 346 -19.14 -13.26 12.12
C SER A 346 -18.01 -14.25 12.41
N PRO A 347 -18.01 -15.46 11.81
CA PRO A 347 -16.85 -16.36 11.87
C PRO A 347 -15.62 -15.81 11.15
N LEU A 348 -15.75 -14.72 10.38
CA LEU A 348 -14.68 -14.03 9.68
C LEU A 348 -14.10 -12.85 10.47
N HIS A 349 -14.69 -12.52 11.62
CA HIS A 349 -14.23 -11.43 12.48
C HIS A 349 -12.95 -11.83 13.22
N ASP A 350 -12.00 -10.89 13.30
CA ASP A 350 -10.83 -10.96 14.16
C ASP A 350 -10.66 -9.63 14.88
N ASP A 351 -10.25 -9.67 16.14
CA ASP A 351 -10.00 -8.47 16.93
C ASP A 351 -8.63 -7.85 16.67
N HIS A 352 -7.80 -8.51 15.87
CA HIS A 352 -6.44 -8.07 15.64
C HIS A 352 -6.12 -8.12 14.16
N ALA A 353 -5.63 -7.00 13.65
CA ALA A 353 -4.94 -6.95 12.37
C ALA A 353 -3.45 -7.28 12.56
N THR A 354 -2.75 -7.52 11.46
CA THR A 354 -1.31 -7.79 11.48
C THR A 354 -0.57 -7.07 10.36
N VAL A 355 0.74 -6.93 10.54
CA VAL A 355 1.70 -6.70 9.47
C VAL A 355 2.53 -7.96 9.30
N SER A 356 2.57 -8.55 8.10
CA SER A 356 3.54 -9.63 7.82
C SER A 356 4.83 -9.01 7.34
N LEU A 357 5.98 -9.41 7.90
CA LEU A 357 7.31 -9.07 7.39
C LEU A 357 7.94 -10.31 6.75
N LEU A 358 8.46 -10.15 5.54
CA LEU A 358 9.18 -11.16 4.80
C LEU A 358 10.54 -10.62 4.34
N ARG A 359 11.54 -11.48 4.32
CA ARG A 359 12.84 -11.21 3.69
C ARG A 359 12.78 -11.60 2.23
N LEU A 360 13.27 -10.73 1.37
CA LEU A 360 13.44 -10.96 -0.07
C LEU A 360 14.91 -11.25 -0.40
N ASP A 361 15.15 -12.35 -1.08
CA ASP A 361 16.41 -12.56 -1.80
C ASP A 361 16.35 -11.81 -3.13
N GLY A 362 17.18 -10.78 -3.28
CA GLY A 362 17.14 -9.90 -4.45
C GLY A 362 17.55 -10.59 -5.76
N ASP A 363 18.30 -11.70 -5.70
CA ASP A 363 18.79 -12.38 -6.89
C ASP A 363 17.78 -13.43 -7.39
N THR A 364 17.26 -14.25 -6.48
CA THR A 364 16.34 -15.34 -6.80
C THR A 364 14.88 -14.92 -6.79
N GLY A 365 14.54 -13.87 -6.03
CA GLY A 365 13.16 -13.49 -5.72
C GLY A 365 12.53 -14.35 -4.62
N GLU A 366 13.30 -15.19 -3.92
CA GLU A 366 12.78 -16.01 -2.83
C GLU A 366 12.29 -15.14 -1.67
N LEU A 367 11.10 -15.44 -1.17
CA LEU A 367 10.49 -14.78 -0.02
C LEU A 367 10.47 -15.73 1.17
N SER A 368 11.05 -15.30 2.30
CA SER A 368 11.01 -16.03 3.56
C SER A 368 10.31 -15.21 4.64
N LYS A 369 9.25 -15.76 5.24
CA LYS A 369 8.48 -15.04 6.25
C LYS A 369 9.25 -14.94 7.55
N VAL A 370 9.38 -13.71 8.06
CA VAL A 370 9.98 -13.43 9.37
C VAL A 370 8.93 -13.59 10.47
N GLY A 371 7.75 -12.99 10.29
CA GLY A 371 6.68 -13.05 11.28
C GLY A 371 5.44 -12.25 10.92
N ASP A 372 4.38 -12.45 11.70
CA ASP A 372 3.16 -11.64 11.72
C ASP A 372 3.18 -10.79 13.00
N TYR A 373 3.12 -9.47 12.86
CA TYR A 373 3.25 -8.51 13.95
C TYR A 373 1.92 -7.84 14.22
N HIS A 374 1.55 -7.72 15.49
CA HIS A 374 0.25 -7.15 15.86
C HIS A 374 0.11 -5.69 15.42
N LEU A 375 -1.05 -5.36 14.84
CA LEU A 375 -1.48 -4.00 14.53
C LEU A 375 -2.79 -3.71 15.27
N ASP A 376 -2.70 -2.83 16.26
CA ASP A 376 -3.87 -2.35 17.00
C ASP A 376 -4.64 -1.33 16.15
N GLY A 377 -5.88 -1.67 15.82
CA GLY A 377 -6.70 -0.91 14.90
C GLY A 377 -7.80 -1.73 14.22
N VAL A 378 -8.62 -1.03 13.45
CA VAL A 378 -9.67 -1.59 12.60
C VAL A 378 -9.43 -1.12 11.17
N LEU A 379 -9.67 -2.02 10.21
CA LEU A 379 -9.53 -1.81 8.75
C LEU A 379 -8.17 -1.18 8.37
N PRO A 380 -7.02 -1.76 8.76
CA PRO A 380 -5.75 -1.24 8.29
C PRO A 380 -5.52 -1.57 6.82
N GLU A 381 -5.37 -0.47 6.10
CA GLU A 381 -5.10 -0.19 4.70
C GLU A 381 -3.75 -0.52 4.05
N GLY A 382 -3.18 0.58 3.55
CA GLY A 382 -1.83 0.68 3.06
C GLY A 382 -0.77 0.71 4.15
N GLY A 383 0.46 0.48 3.68
CA GLY A 383 1.65 0.67 4.46
C GLY A 383 2.84 1.01 3.57
N THR A 384 3.87 1.60 4.16
CA THR A 384 5.06 2.03 3.44
C THR A 384 6.28 1.98 4.34
N PHE A 385 7.47 1.86 3.76
CA PHE A 385 8.72 2.08 4.49
C PHE A 385 9.07 3.56 4.41
N ASP A 386 9.70 4.11 5.45
CA ASP A 386 10.31 5.44 5.34
C ASP A 386 11.49 5.42 4.37
N ALA A 387 11.93 6.60 3.91
CA ALA A 387 13.03 6.71 2.96
C ALA A 387 14.34 6.06 3.44
N THR A 388 14.55 5.91 4.76
CA THR A 388 15.72 5.24 5.32
C THR A 388 15.56 3.72 5.47
N GLY A 389 14.34 3.19 5.33
CA GLY A 389 14.00 1.80 5.59
C GLY A 389 14.08 1.38 7.06
N ARG A 390 14.29 2.32 7.98
CA ARG A 390 14.37 2.06 9.44
C ARG A 390 12.99 1.89 10.06
N TYR A 391 11.97 2.45 9.43
CA TYR A 391 10.60 2.39 9.91
C TYR A 391 9.67 1.84 8.84
N PHE A 392 8.75 0.98 9.27
CA PHE A 392 7.57 0.60 8.51
C PHE A 392 6.36 1.30 9.12
N LEU A 393 5.48 1.82 8.27
CA LEU A 393 4.31 2.59 8.62
C LEU A 393 3.07 1.87 8.10
N ALA A 394 2.08 1.67 8.95
CA ALA A 394 0.80 1.07 8.57
C ALA A 394 -0.36 1.97 8.96
N THR A 395 -1.31 2.18 8.06
CA THR A 395 -2.51 2.96 8.37
C THR A 395 -3.43 2.18 9.30
N VAL A 396 -4.22 2.91 10.07
CA VAL A 396 -5.31 2.40 10.90
C VAL A 396 -6.49 3.33 10.72
N TYR A 397 -7.49 2.83 10.01
CA TYR A 397 -8.68 3.57 9.63
C TYR A 397 -9.45 4.09 10.84
N GLU A 398 -9.67 3.19 11.81
CA GLU A 398 -10.36 3.47 13.07
C GLU A 398 -9.60 2.85 14.24
N GLY A 399 -9.51 3.60 15.35
CA GLY A 399 -9.06 3.05 16.62
C GLY A 399 -10.19 2.29 17.31
N ARG A 400 -9.85 1.25 18.08
CA ARG A 400 -10.82 0.57 18.94
C ARG A 400 -11.30 1.51 20.06
N PRO A 401 -12.52 1.32 20.60
CA PRO A 401 -12.98 2.07 21.76
C PRO A 401 -11.97 2.01 22.91
N GLY A 402 -11.50 3.17 23.38
CA GLY A 402 -10.49 3.28 24.43
C GLY A 402 -9.04 3.06 24.00
N GLY A 403 -8.78 2.83 22.70
CA GLY A 403 -7.45 2.70 22.11
C GLY A 403 -6.87 4.04 21.61
N ASN A 404 -5.84 3.96 20.77
CA ASN A 404 -5.06 5.13 20.33
C ASN A 404 -5.68 5.93 19.16
N GLY A 405 -6.94 5.65 18.79
CA GLY A 405 -7.63 6.33 17.67
C GLY A 405 -7.13 5.92 16.28
N SER A 406 -7.65 6.60 15.26
CA SER A 406 -7.16 6.51 13.86
C SER A 406 -5.75 7.10 13.75
N GLY A 407 -4.97 6.60 12.79
CA GLY A 407 -3.60 7.09 12.64
C GLY A 407 -2.71 6.19 11.82
N VAL A 408 -1.41 6.43 11.92
CA VAL A 408 -0.36 5.57 11.36
C VAL A 408 0.42 4.93 12.49
N GLN A 409 0.44 3.60 12.52
CA GLN A 409 1.32 2.84 13.41
C GLN A 409 2.73 2.85 12.83
N VAL A 410 3.71 3.27 13.63
CA VAL A 410 5.12 3.22 13.29
C VAL A 410 5.75 2.00 13.93
N TYR A 411 6.40 1.18 13.12
CA TYR A 411 7.22 0.06 13.53
C TYR A 411 8.68 0.38 13.23
N ARG A 412 9.57 0.11 14.18
CA ARG A 412 11.01 0.00 13.91
C ARG A 412 11.28 -1.32 13.21
N VAL A 413 12.02 -1.27 12.11
CA VAL A 413 12.46 -2.45 11.36
C VAL A 413 13.76 -2.98 11.96
N GLY A 414 13.77 -4.27 12.26
CA GLY A 414 14.93 -4.99 12.78
C GLY A 414 16.06 -5.10 11.77
N SER A 415 17.23 -5.51 12.26
CA SER A 415 18.41 -5.71 11.41
C SER A 415 18.32 -7.05 10.66
N ALA A 416 19.33 -7.37 9.83
CA ALA A 416 19.39 -8.68 9.20
C ALA A 416 19.66 -9.82 10.21
N ASP A 417 20.40 -9.53 11.29
CA ASP A 417 20.77 -10.52 12.31
C ASP A 417 19.68 -10.68 13.39
N ASP A 418 18.84 -9.67 13.56
CA ASP A 418 17.68 -9.66 14.45
C ASP A 418 16.47 -9.05 13.72
N PRO A 419 15.85 -9.82 12.81
CA PRO A 419 14.81 -9.32 11.94
C PRO A 419 13.46 -9.27 12.66
N GLY A 420 12.72 -8.19 12.45
CA GLY A 420 11.34 -8.09 12.90
C GLY A 420 10.79 -6.67 12.90
N LEU A 421 9.59 -6.50 13.45
CA LEU A 421 8.95 -5.20 13.61
C LEU A 421 8.63 -4.96 15.09
N THR A 422 9.05 -3.80 15.60
CA THR A 422 8.71 -3.37 16.96
C THR A 422 7.87 -2.10 16.88
N ALA A 423 6.64 -2.12 17.40
CA ALA A 423 5.81 -0.92 17.48
C ALA A 423 6.48 0.13 18.38
N VAL A 424 6.70 1.34 17.87
CA VAL A 424 7.44 2.39 18.59
C VAL A 424 6.65 3.68 18.78
N GLN A 425 5.68 3.98 17.92
CA GLN A 425 4.88 5.19 18.01
C GLN A 425 3.54 5.07 17.26
N ARG A 426 2.50 5.74 17.74
CA ARG A 426 1.29 6.04 16.97
C ARG A 426 1.32 7.50 16.53
N ILE A 427 1.20 7.76 15.23
CA ILE A 427 0.98 9.10 14.68
C ILE A 427 -0.54 9.30 14.59
N PRO A 428 -1.15 10.19 15.40
CA PRO A 428 -2.59 10.45 15.31
C PRO A 428 -2.91 11.18 14.01
N LEU A 429 -3.92 10.69 13.29
CA LEU A 429 -4.44 11.33 12.07
C LEU A 429 -5.97 11.32 12.07
N PRO A 430 -6.61 12.13 11.21
CA PRO A 430 -8.05 12.12 11.07
C PRO A 430 -8.62 10.72 10.82
N HIS A 431 -9.90 10.57 11.15
CA HIS A 431 -10.69 9.38 10.85
C HIS A 431 -10.48 8.91 9.41
N GLY A 432 -10.45 7.60 9.21
CA GLY A 432 -10.47 6.99 7.89
C GLY A 432 -9.14 7.04 7.14
N VAL A 433 -8.02 7.18 7.85
CA VAL A 433 -6.70 7.09 7.21
C VAL A 433 -6.48 5.70 6.62
N HIS A 434 -6.25 5.62 5.32
CA HIS A 434 -6.20 4.33 4.60
C HIS A 434 -4.99 4.20 3.68
N HIS A 435 -4.49 5.28 3.09
CA HIS A 435 -3.28 5.26 2.26
C HIS A 435 -2.20 6.17 2.85
N VAL A 436 -0.96 5.69 2.94
CA VAL A 436 0.22 6.45 3.35
C VAL A 436 1.40 6.22 2.40
N VAL A 437 2.12 7.29 2.07
CA VAL A 437 3.38 7.27 1.32
C VAL A 437 4.45 8.07 2.07
N ALA A 438 5.70 7.62 1.99
CA ALA A 438 6.87 8.35 2.48
C ALA A 438 7.65 8.94 1.30
N GLY A 439 8.32 10.07 1.50
CA GLY A 439 9.18 10.68 0.48
C GLY A 439 10.10 11.74 1.03
#